data_AF-A0A227PCU7-F1
#
_entry.id   AF-A0A227PCU7-F1
#
_cell.length_a   1.000
_cell.length_b   1.000
_cell.length_c   1.000
_cell.angle_alpha   90.00
_cell.angle_beta   90.00
_cell.angle_gamma   90.00
#
_symmetry.space_group_name_H-M   'P 1'
#
loop_
_entity.id
_entity.type
_entity.pdbx_description
1 polymer ?
#
loop_
_entity_poly.entity_id
_entity_poly.type
_entity_poly.pdbx_seq_one_letter_code
_entity_poly.pdbx_strand_id
1 'polypeptide(L)'
;MKKNIYFLIIIAILLLLFLDRCTTYNITTNDLFKSKDLNNSKSLIEKPQSKNYEIVPVEGTFPILYDSINNDFYVSNNKGLTKYDYLGNIVISDDLAKEKYTSVFDFANFIPYVLAENGVYDFSGKKLVYTKFLQVLNSQNEIKDADFKLLFEKYYNDAEVVVYDTDRNFDYQADNIPMYFKIKNNWILLFSQKGDRRFTHCLSSEFESETIGQIDFLNFPAKFAGKRLIVLKDQNKRIYSTKQIGEKIDDNYLKMYSAQLLKEQKFDYQSSNSIQLISRKKEEYYYTGGFFDFPDWVAPSFINTGYYQVIYNNESLFFKEKAIKYFKDSECKNDLYLYELPKHLRTKSKVAFMHYAVNVGGYANDSTGVYEPIIKNAGLYILRQKTIADHLAGM
;
A
#
# COMPACT_ATOMS: atom_id res chain seq x y z
N MET A 1 -23.42 -58.50 6.41
CA MET A 1 -23.73 -57.42 5.43
C MET A 1 -23.49 -56.01 5.97
N LYS A 2 -24.10 -55.58 7.08
CA LYS A 2 -23.90 -54.19 7.61
C LYS A 2 -22.43 -53.81 7.85
N LYS A 3 -21.62 -54.69 8.48
CA LYS A 3 -20.17 -54.47 8.67
C LYS A 3 -19.39 -54.25 7.37
N ASN A 4 -19.71 -54.99 6.31
CA ASN A 4 -19.03 -54.87 5.01
C ASN A 4 -19.40 -53.55 4.31
N ILE A 5 -20.64 -53.07 4.48
CA ILE A 5 -21.08 -51.77 3.96
C ILE A 5 -20.36 -50.62 4.67
N TYR A 6 -20.27 -50.64 6.00
CA TYR A 6 -19.51 -49.62 6.74
C TYR A 6 -18.03 -49.62 6.37
N PHE A 7 -17.43 -50.79 6.16
CA PHE A 7 -16.05 -50.90 5.71
C PHE A 7 -15.82 -50.30 4.32
N LEU A 8 -16.71 -50.55 3.36
CA LEU A 8 -16.66 -49.94 2.03
C LEU A 8 -16.84 -48.42 2.07
N ILE A 9 -17.75 -47.93 2.91
CA ILE A 9 -17.95 -46.48 3.11
C ILE A 9 -16.67 -45.84 3.66
N ILE A 10 -16.04 -46.45 4.66
CA ILE A 10 -14.79 -45.94 5.25
C ILE A 10 -13.67 -45.93 4.20
N ILE A 11 -13.50 -47.00 3.41
CA ILE A 11 -12.51 -47.03 2.32
C ILE A 11 -12.79 -45.94 1.29
N ALA A 12 -14.04 -45.76 0.89
CA ALA A 12 -14.40 -44.69 -0.05
C ALA A 12 -14.06 -43.31 0.51
N ILE A 13 -14.37 -43.04 1.78
CA ILE A 13 -14.01 -41.79 2.45
C ILE A 13 -12.49 -41.61 2.48
N LEU A 14 -11.72 -42.65 2.83
CA LEU A 14 -10.26 -42.59 2.86
C LEU A 14 -9.65 -42.34 1.47
N LEU A 15 -10.20 -42.96 0.41
CA LEU A 15 -9.77 -42.71 -0.97
C LEU A 15 -10.09 -41.28 -1.41
N LEU A 16 -11.26 -40.75 -1.06
CA LEU A 16 -11.63 -39.36 -1.37
C LEU A 16 -10.73 -38.38 -0.60
N LEU A 17 -10.41 -38.67 0.67
CA LEU A 17 -9.47 -37.88 1.45
C LEU A 17 -8.06 -37.97 0.89
N PHE A 18 -7.60 -39.14 0.46
CA PHE A 18 -6.29 -39.30 -0.18
C PHE A 18 -6.21 -38.53 -1.48
N LEU A 19 -7.23 -38.64 -2.35
CA LEU A 19 -7.27 -37.90 -3.59
C LEU A 19 -7.31 -36.38 -3.33
N ASP A 20 -8.10 -35.90 -2.37
CA ASP A 20 -8.13 -34.46 -2.06
C ASP A 20 -6.85 -33.99 -1.37
N ARG A 21 -6.24 -34.75 -0.47
CA ARG A 21 -5.06 -34.30 0.27
C ARG A 21 -3.77 -34.51 -0.50
N CYS A 22 -3.67 -35.54 -1.33
CA CYS A 22 -2.42 -35.96 -1.97
C CYS A 22 -2.44 -35.83 -3.49
N THR A 23 -3.42 -35.11 -4.07
CA THR A 23 -3.41 -34.82 -5.51
C THR A 23 -3.89 -33.39 -5.79
N THR A 24 -3.63 -32.93 -7.01
CA THR A 24 -4.14 -31.67 -7.55
C THR A 24 -5.63 -31.74 -7.96
N TYR A 25 -6.27 -32.91 -7.84
CA TYR A 25 -7.72 -33.01 -8.02
C TYR A 25 -8.45 -32.41 -6.82
N ASN A 26 -9.47 -31.60 -7.08
CA ASN A 26 -10.35 -31.07 -6.04
C ASN A 26 -11.59 -31.94 -5.97
N ILE A 27 -11.85 -32.51 -4.79
CA ILE A 27 -13.08 -33.25 -4.51
C ILE A 27 -14.05 -32.39 -3.69
N THR A 28 -13.90 -31.06 -3.77
CA THR A 28 -14.80 -30.13 -3.10
C THR A 28 -16.03 -29.85 -3.96
N THR A 29 -17.21 -29.84 -3.35
CA THR A 29 -18.50 -29.60 -4.02
C THR A 29 -18.55 -28.25 -4.74
N ASN A 30 -17.87 -27.23 -4.23
CA ASN A 30 -17.81 -25.90 -4.86
C ASN A 30 -17.10 -25.90 -6.22
N ASP A 31 -16.24 -26.88 -6.50
CA ASP A 31 -15.58 -27.00 -7.81
C ASP A 31 -16.45 -27.75 -8.83
N LEU A 32 -17.29 -28.68 -8.38
CA LEU A 32 -18.23 -29.44 -9.20
C LEU A 32 -19.52 -28.65 -9.53
N PHE A 33 -19.89 -27.69 -8.68
CA PHE A 33 -21.10 -26.88 -8.82
C PHE A 33 -20.79 -25.37 -8.87
N LYS A 34 -19.83 -24.96 -9.71
CA LYS A 34 -19.53 -23.53 -9.91
C LYS A 34 -20.72 -22.82 -10.54
N SER A 35 -21.09 -21.67 -9.98
CA SER A 35 -22.04 -20.77 -10.62
C SER A 35 -21.50 -20.29 -11.98
N LYS A 36 -22.40 -19.96 -12.91
CA LYS A 36 -22.04 -19.46 -14.25
C LYS A 36 -21.13 -18.23 -14.18
N ASP A 37 -21.32 -17.38 -13.17
CA ASP A 37 -20.53 -16.17 -12.94
C ASP A 37 -19.07 -16.48 -12.59
N LEU A 38 -18.81 -17.54 -11.82
CA LEU A 38 -17.44 -17.97 -11.47
C LEU A 38 -16.68 -18.56 -12.66
N ASN A 39 -17.38 -19.18 -13.62
CA ASN A 39 -16.76 -19.73 -14.82
C ASN A 39 -16.24 -18.64 -15.76
N ASN A 40 -16.85 -17.45 -15.71
CA ASN A 40 -16.46 -16.29 -16.51
C ASN A 40 -15.62 -15.28 -15.72
N SER A 41 -15.15 -15.63 -14.52
CA SER A 41 -14.27 -14.76 -13.73
C SER A 41 -13.01 -14.40 -14.51
N LYS A 42 -12.81 -13.11 -14.68
CA LYS A 42 -11.62 -12.51 -15.27
C LYS A 42 -10.48 -12.43 -14.26
N SER A 43 -9.24 -12.42 -14.72
CA SER A 43 -8.11 -12.03 -13.87
C SER A 43 -8.15 -10.52 -13.59
N LEU A 44 -7.43 -10.04 -12.58
CA LEU A 44 -7.41 -8.62 -12.23
C LEU A 44 -6.86 -7.74 -13.37
N ILE A 45 -5.86 -8.24 -14.09
CA ILE A 45 -5.30 -7.56 -15.26
C ILE A 45 -6.30 -7.41 -16.43
N GLU A 46 -7.31 -8.28 -16.48
CA GLU A 46 -8.38 -8.27 -17.50
C GLU A 46 -9.54 -7.33 -17.12
N LYS A 47 -9.38 -6.53 -16.06
CA LYS A 47 -10.32 -5.51 -15.58
C LYS A 47 -11.72 -6.08 -15.29
N PRO A 48 -11.89 -6.88 -14.21
CA PRO A 48 -13.18 -7.43 -13.83
C PRO A 48 -14.16 -6.29 -13.49
N GLN A 49 -15.42 -6.48 -13.83
CA GLN A 49 -16.43 -5.42 -13.80
C GLN A 49 -17.80 -5.93 -13.37
N SER A 50 -18.58 -5.08 -12.71
CA SER A 50 -20.02 -5.26 -12.44
C SER A 50 -20.85 -4.33 -13.33
N LYS A 51 -22.05 -3.93 -12.88
CA LYS A 51 -22.90 -2.97 -13.59
C LYS A 51 -22.26 -1.58 -13.58
N ASN A 52 -21.91 -1.08 -12.40
CA ASN A 52 -21.43 0.30 -12.24
C ASN A 52 -19.96 0.41 -11.86
N TYR A 53 -19.29 -0.69 -11.50
CA TYR A 53 -17.91 -0.67 -11.03
C TYR A 53 -16.99 -1.53 -11.89
N GLU A 54 -15.70 -1.17 -11.86
CA GLU A 54 -14.60 -1.92 -12.46
C GLU A 54 -13.38 -1.91 -11.54
N ILE A 55 -12.54 -2.94 -11.68
CA ILE A 55 -11.21 -3.01 -11.06
C ILE A 55 -10.17 -2.78 -12.15
N VAL A 56 -9.28 -1.82 -11.95
CA VAL A 56 -8.25 -1.47 -12.94
C VAL A 56 -6.87 -1.49 -12.29
N PRO A 57 -5.82 -1.97 -12.97
CA PRO A 57 -4.45 -1.88 -12.46
C PRO A 57 -4.04 -0.44 -12.15
N VAL A 58 -3.24 -0.27 -11.09
CA VAL A 58 -2.63 1.01 -10.69
C VAL A 58 -1.13 0.85 -10.76
N GLU A 59 -0.49 1.70 -11.56
CA GLU A 59 0.96 1.84 -11.53
C GLU A 59 1.36 2.66 -10.29
N GLY A 60 1.81 1.95 -9.25
CA GLY A 60 2.25 2.60 -8.03
C GLY A 60 2.53 1.65 -6.88
N THR A 61 2.92 2.24 -5.76
CA THR A 61 3.19 1.59 -4.49
C THR A 61 2.62 2.44 -3.36
N PHE A 62 2.81 1.97 -2.13
CA PHE A 62 2.39 2.67 -0.92
C PHE A 62 3.28 3.88 -0.62
N PRO A 63 2.81 4.83 0.20
CA PRO A 63 1.46 4.95 0.74
C PRO A 63 0.40 5.31 -0.32
N ILE A 64 -0.86 5.05 0.04
CA ILE A 64 -2.04 5.58 -0.66
C ILE A 64 -2.67 6.59 0.28
N LEU A 65 -2.82 7.83 -0.19
CA LEU A 65 -3.21 8.96 0.62
C LEU A 65 -4.40 9.70 -0.02
N TYR A 66 -5.23 10.33 0.80
CA TYR A 66 -6.44 11.03 0.39
C TYR A 66 -6.44 12.49 0.84
N ASP A 67 -6.73 13.40 -0.08
CA ASP A 67 -6.95 14.81 0.19
C ASP A 67 -8.43 15.08 0.44
N SER A 68 -8.78 15.36 1.68
CA SER A 68 -10.17 15.62 2.08
C SER A 68 -10.73 16.97 1.60
N ILE A 69 -9.88 17.88 1.12
CA ILE A 69 -10.28 19.19 0.60
C ILE A 69 -10.67 19.07 -0.86
N ASN A 70 -9.78 18.50 -1.69
CA ASN A 70 -9.99 18.37 -3.14
C ASN A 70 -10.68 17.06 -3.55
N ASN A 71 -10.78 16.10 -2.63
CA ASN A 71 -11.30 14.75 -2.85
C ASN A 71 -10.46 13.90 -3.81
N ASP A 72 -9.16 14.16 -3.84
CA ASP A 72 -8.21 13.46 -4.70
C ASP A 72 -7.44 12.39 -3.90
N PHE A 73 -6.90 11.40 -4.62
CA PHE A 73 -6.01 10.39 -4.07
C PHE A 73 -4.61 10.55 -4.63
N TYR A 74 -3.61 10.23 -3.82
CA TYR A 74 -2.19 10.28 -4.16
C TYR A 74 -1.59 8.90 -3.91
N VAL A 75 -0.95 8.36 -4.93
CA VAL A 75 -0.27 7.06 -4.89
C VAL A 75 1.19 7.29 -5.26
N SER A 76 2.11 6.68 -4.51
CA SER A 76 3.52 6.66 -4.90
C SER A 76 3.70 5.98 -6.25
N ASN A 77 4.49 6.53 -7.16
CA ASN A 77 4.85 5.83 -8.39
C ASN A 77 6.36 5.47 -8.46
N ASN A 78 7.04 5.42 -7.30
CA ASN A 78 8.49 5.30 -7.13
C ASN A 78 9.32 6.46 -7.74
N LYS A 79 8.69 7.35 -8.50
CA LYS A 79 9.30 8.38 -9.32
C LYS A 79 8.60 9.73 -9.09
N GLY A 80 7.94 9.91 -7.94
CA GLY A 80 7.02 11.00 -7.67
C GLY A 80 5.63 10.51 -7.23
N LEU A 81 4.58 11.19 -7.72
CA LEU A 81 3.19 10.94 -7.39
C LEU A 81 2.33 10.72 -8.62
N THR A 82 1.41 9.76 -8.50
CA THR A 82 0.24 9.70 -9.37
C THR A 82 -0.97 10.21 -8.58
N LYS A 83 -1.61 11.26 -9.11
CA LYS A 83 -2.84 11.85 -8.58
C LYS A 83 -4.05 11.28 -9.30
N TYR A 84 -5.02 10.80 -8.53
CA TYR A 84 -6.32 10.36 -9.00
C TYR A 84 -7.42 11.30 -8.50
N ASP A 85 -8.43 11.57 -9.31
CA ASP A 85 -9.61 12.30 -8.86
C ASP A 85 -10.53 11.44 -7.98
N TYR A 86 -11.61 12.04 -7.50
CA TYR A 86 -12.64 11.37 -6.69
C TYR A 86 -13.38 10.22 -7.41
N LEU A 87 -13.23 10.10 -8.72
CA LEU A 87 -13.78 9.02 -9.57
C LEU A 87 -12.73 7.95 -9.91
N GLY A 88 -11.46 8.15 -9.55
CA GLY A 88 -10.37 7.24 -9.84
C GLY A 88 -9.78 7.40 -11.24
N ASN A 89 -9.92 8.57 -11.86
CA ASN A 89 -9.22 8.92 -13.10
C ASN A 89 -7.87 9.57 -12.77
N ILE A 90 -6.85 9.28 -13.57
CA ILE A 90 -5.54 9.92 -13.44
C ILE A 90 -5.66 11.39 -13.85
N VAL A 91 -5.24 12.29 -12.94
CA VAL A 91 -5.17 13.75 -13.17
C VAL A 91 -3.73 14.18 -13.46
N ILE A 92 -2.77 13.63 -12.71
CA ILE A 92 -1.34 13.92 -12.84
C ILE A 92 -0.59 12.60 -12.69
N SER A 93 0.37 12.32 -13.57
CA SER A 93 1.21 11.12 -13.52
C SER A 93 2.55 11.38 -14.19
N ASP A 94 3.26 12.39 -13.70
CA ASP A 94 4.58 12.76 -14.22
C ASP A 94 5.66 11.83 -13.66
N ASP A 95 6.60 11.45 -14.53
CA ASP A 95 7.80 10.69 -14.17
C ASP A 95 8.93 11.67 -13.80
N LEU A 96 9.28 11.71 -12.51
CA LEU A 96 10.36 12.54 -12.01
C LEU A 96 11.67 11.72 -11.80
N ALA A 97 11.83 10.53 -12.37
CA ALA A 97 12.99 9.64 -12.12
C ALA A 97 14.37 10.27 -12.39
N LYS A 98 14.44 11.37 -13.15
CA LYS A 98 15.68 12.11 -13.44
C LYS A 98 16.05 13.11 -12.34
N GLU A 99 15.09 13.51 -11.51
CA GLU A 99 15.34 14.41 -10.40
C GLU A 99 16.19 13.71 -9.34
N LYS A 100 17.07 14.48 -8.70
CA LYS A 100 17.72 14.06 -7.46
C LYS A 100 16.84 14.51 -6.30
N TYR A 101 16.68 13.64 -5.32
CA TYR A 101 15.79 13.88 -4.21
C TYR A 101 16.57 14.07 -2.93
N THR A 102 16.08 14.98 -2.11
CA THR A 102 16.53 15.14 -0.72
C THR A 102 15.83 14.15 0.23
N SER A 103 14.81 13.44 -0.27
CA SER A 103 13.98 12.46 0.44
C SER A 103 13.84 11.19 -0.41
N VAL A 104 13.97 9.98 0.13
CA VAL A 104 13.45 8.80 -0.56
C VAL A 104 11.94 9.04 -0.68
N PHE A 105 11.37 8.69 -1.84
CA PHE A 105 9.97 8.80 -2.28
C PHE A 105 8.88 8.28 -1.30
N ASP A 106 8.85 8.79 -0.07
CA ASP A 106 8.16 8.22 1.09
C ASP A 106 7.02 9.13 1.58
N PHE A 107 6.70 10.20 0.85
CA PHE A 107 5.66 11.19 1.21
C PHE A 107 5.79 11.57 2.67
N ALA A 108 7.00 11.99 3.05
CA ALA A 108 7.27 12.47 4.39
C ALA A 108 6.14 13.43 4.78
N ASN A 109 5.54 13.17 5.94
CA ASN A 109 4.45 13.97 6.49
C ASN A 109 3.07 13.88 5.81
N PHE A 110 2.85 12.92 4.90
CA PHE A 110 1.58 12.72 4.18
C PHE A 110 1.09 14.04 3.53
N ILE A 111 1.91 14.60 2.65
CA ILE A 111 1.66 15.85 1.93
C ILE A 111 1.66 15.65 0.41
N PRO A 112 0.96 16.50 -0.36
CA PRO A 112 0.91 16.40 -1.84
C PRO A 112 2.12 17.07 -2.51
N TYR A 113 3.30 17.02 -1.87
CA TYR A 113 4.53 17.64 -2.36
C TYR A 113 5.61 16.58 -2.54
N VAL A 114 6.39 16.73 -3.60
CA VAL A 114 7.62 15.96 -3.80
C VAL A 114 8.81 16.92 -3.69
N LEU A 115 9.69 16.62 -2.74
CA LEU A 115 10.83 17.45 -2.35
C LEU A 115 12.08 16.96 -3.10
N ALA A 116 12.55 17.77 -4.05
CA ALA A 116 13.74 17.50 -4.84
C ALA A 116 14.92 18.36 -4.35
N GLU A 117 16.13 18.06 -4.81
CA GLU A 117 17.36 18.78 -4.46
C GLU A 117 17.29 20.29 -4.72
N ASN A 118 16.66 20.70 -5.83
CA ASN A 118 16.64 22.10 -6.26
C ASN A 118 15.30 22.81 -6.04
N GLY A 119 14.26 22.10 -5.63
CA GLY A 119 12.94 22.69 -5.47
C GLY A 119 11.85 21.71 -5.08
N VAL A 120 10.61 22.17 -5.17
CA VAL A 120 9.41 21.42 -4.76
C VAL A 120 8.44 21.29 -5.92
N TYR A 121 7.95 20.07 -6.13
CA TYR A 121 6.85 19.78 -7.03
C TYR A 121 5.53 19.73 -6.25
N ASP A 122 4.58 20.59 -6.60
CA ASP A 122 3.24 20.66 -6.03
C ASP A 122 2.24 19.88 -6.88
N PHE A 123 1.71 18.79 -6.32
CA PHE A 123 0.67 17.95 -6.94
C PHE A 123 -0.75 18.33 -6.48
N SER A 124 -0.92 19.31 -5.58
CA SER A 124 -2.24 19.67 -5.05
C SER A 124 -3.16 20.34 -6.09
N GLY A 125 -2.60 20.94 -7.14
CA GLY A 125 -3.35 21.58 -8.22
C GLY A 125 -3.93 20.63 -9.27
N LYS A 126 -4.41 21.20 -10.38
CA LYS A 126 -4.82 20.47 -11.59
C LYS A 126 -3.67 20.12 -12.53
N LYS A 127 -2.53 20.77 -12.34
CA LYS A 127 -1.29 20.57 -13.09
C LYS A 127 -0.14 20.55 -12.10
N LEU A 128 0.90 19.80 -12.43
CA LEU A 128 2.14 19.80 -11.67
C LEU A 128 2.80 21.18 -11.75
N VAL A 129 3.16 21.74 -10.60
CA VAL A 129 3.88 23.02 -10.52
C VAL A 129 5.22 22.80 -9.82
N TYR A 130 6.31 23.10 -10.51
CA TYR A 130 7.64 23.11 -9.92
C TYR A 130 8.00 24.52 -9.43
N THR A 131 8.48 24.61 -8.20
CA THR A 131 9.00 25.86 -7.62
C THR A 131 10.42 25.63 -7.14
N LYS A 132 11.38 26.35 -7.73
CA LYS A 132 12.78 26.32 -7.28
C LYS A 132 12.89 26.89 -5.86
N PHE A 133 13.78 26.36 -5.04
CA PHE A 133 14.11 26.98 -3.77
C PHE A 133 14.64 28.39 -3.99
N LEU A 134 14.08 29.35 -3.25
CA LEU A 134 14.58 30.72 -3.22
C LEU A 134 15.96 30.77 -2.58
N GLN A 135 16.14 29.97 -1.52
CA GLN A 135 17.40 29.82 -0.79
C GLN A 135 17.56 28.36 -0.36
N VAL A 136 18.79 27.89 -0.45
CA VAL A 136 19.26 26.65 0.16
C VAL A 136 20.34 27.05 1.15
N LEU A 137 20.15 26.73 2.43
CA LEU A 137 20.94 27.27 3.53
C LEU A 137 21.47 26.15 4.41
N ASN A 138 22.70 26.32 4.89
CA ASN A 138 23.38 25.42 5.80
C ASN A 138 23.69 24.02 5.24
N SER A 139 23.67 23.84 3.92
CA SER A 139 23.89 22.53 3.29
C SER A 139 25.28 21.95 3.59
N GLN A 140 26.27 22.80 3.88
CA GLN A 140 27.64 22.40 4.24
C GLN A 140 27.99 22.72 5.69
N ASN A 141 26.99 22.93 6.56
CA ASN A 141 27.17 23.30 7.96
C ASN A 141 27.93 24.63 8.14
N GLU A 142 27.68 25.60 7.24
CA GLU A 142 28.37 26.89 7.21
C GLU A 142 27.81 27.94 8.20
N ILE A 143 26.61 27.72 8.75
CA ILE A 143 25.95 28.64 9.69
C ILE A 143 26.31 28.27 11.13
N LYS A 144 26.66 29.26 11.97
CA LYS A 144 26.91 29.03 13.40
C LYS A 144 25.63 28.74 14.16
N ASP A 145 25.70 27.94 15.23
CA ASP A 145 24.53 27.51 16.03
C ASP A 145 23.60 28.65 16.47
N ALA A 146 24.15 29.75 16.99
CA ALA A 146 23.34 30.89 17.46
C ALA A 146 22.56 31.54 16.32
N ASP A 147 23.20 31.71 15.16
CA ASP A 147 22.58 32.29 13.96
C ASP A 147 21.57 31.32 13.35
N PHE A 148 21.88 30.02 13.37
CA PHE A 148 20.98 28.97 12.90
C PHE A 148 19.68 28.95 13.70
N LYS A 149 19.76 29.04 15.04
CA LYS A 149 18.56 29.06 15.89
C LYS A 149 17.64 30.24 15.53
N LEU A 150 18.20 31.44 15.41
CA LEU A 150 17.45 32.64 15.05
C LEU A 150 16.81 32.51 13.66
N LEU A 151 17.55 31.95 12.70
CA LEU A 151 17.11 31.73 11.33
C LEU A 151 15.96 30.71 11.25
N PHE A 152 16.13 29.57 11.93
CA PHE A 152 15.11 28.52 12.01
C PHE A 152 13.82 29.05 12.64
N GLU A 153 13.90 29.70 13.81
CA GLU A 153 12.71 30.23 14.50
C GLU A 153 11.99 31.28 13.66
N LYS A 154 12.74 32.15 12.98
CA LYS A 154 12.17 33.13 12.04
C LYS A 154 11.39 32.45 10.91
N TYR A 155 12.03 31.52 10.19
CA TYR A 155 11.36 30.84 9.08
C TYR A 155 10.20 29.97 9.53
N TYR A 156 10.33 29.29 10.67
CA TYR A 156 9.23 28.53 11.25
C TYR A 156 8.02 29.43 11.52
N ASN A 157 8.23 30.57 12.16
CA ASN A 157 7.15 31.50 12.51
C ASN A 157 6.46 32.10 11.28
N ASP A 158 7.23 32.48 10.26
CA ASP A 158 6.71 33.08 9.03
C ASP A 158 6.06 32.08 8.06
N ALA A 159 6.36 30.79 8.20
CA ALA A 159 5.92 29.76 7.26
C ALA A 159 4.47 29.32 7.45
N GLU A 160 3.78 29.16 6.31
CA GLU A 160 2.46 28.52 6.22
C GLU A 160 2.57 26.98 6.18
N VAL A 161 3.66 26.47 5.60
CA VAL A 161 3.96 25.04 5.53
C VAL A 161 5.38 24.82 6.03
N VAL A 162 5.55 23.85 6.93
CA VAL A 162 6.84 23.40 7.46
C VAL A 162 6.85 21.89 7.34
N VAL A 163 7.82 21.38 6.58
CA VAL A 163 8.01 19.95 6.35
C VAL A 163 9.39 19.58 6.84
N TYR A 164 9.47 18.48 7.57
CA TYR A 164 10.72 17.89 8.01
C TYR A 164 10.97 16.61 7.25
N ASP A 165 12.22 16.37 6.86
CA ASP A 165 12.65 15.07 6.42
C ASP A 165 13.54 14.44 7.47
N THR A 166 13.82 13.16 7.30
CA THR A 166 14.79 12.44 8.09
C THR A 166 15.77 11.65 7.25
N ASP A 167 15.53 11.60 5.94
CA ASP A 167 16.41 10.96 5.01
C ASP A 167 17.59 11.88 4.62
N ARG A 168 18.73 11.25 4.32
CA ARG A 168 20.02 11.89 4.09
C ARG A 168 20.52 11.65 2.67
N ASN A 169 19.60 11.63 1.70
CA ASN A 169 19.94 11.36 0.30
C ASN A 169 20.78 12.44 -0.38
N PHE A 170 20.93 13.60 0.25
CA PHE A 170 21.66 14.73 -0.31
C PHE A 170 23.18 14.60 -0.13
N ASP A 171 23.64 14.46 1.12
CA ASP A 171 25.03 14.18 1.46
C ASP A 171 25.10 13.52 2.85
N TYR A 172 25.25 12.19 2.86
CA TYR A 172 25.33 11.44 4.11
C TYR A 172 26.53 11.86 4.99
N GLN A 173 27.59 12.43 4.39
CA GLN A 173 28.77 12.88 5.15
C GLN A 173 28.54 14.21 5.86
N ALA A 174 27.58 15.03 5.40
CA ALA A 174 27.24 16.29 6.02
C ALA A 174 26.53 16.11 7.37
N ASP A 175 25.91 14.95 7.62
CA ASP A 175 25.20 14.58 8.86
C ASP A 175 24.20 15.67 9.32
N ASN A 176 23.56 16.33 8.37
CA ASN A 176 22.51 17.32 8.57
C ASN A 176 21.19 16.86 7.95
N ILE A 177 20.09 17.49 8.38
CA ILE A 177 18.73 17.04 8.09
C ILE A 177 17.96 18.18 7.40
N PRO A 178 17.30 17.93 6.26
CA PRO A 178 16.64 18.98 5.51
C PRO A 178 15.27 19.36 6.12
N MET A 179 14.99 20.67 6.09
CA MET A 179 13.75 21.27 6.58
C MET A 179 13.26 22.27 5.54
N TYR A 180 11.98 22.18 5.18
CA TYR A 180 11.40 22.95 4.08
C TYR A 180 10.35 23.90 4.62
N PHE A 181 10.49 25.17 4.27
CA PHE A 181 9.60 26.25 4.72
C PHE A 181 8.94 26.87 3.50
N LYS A 182 7.62 26.84 3.44
CA LYS A 182 6.84 27.62 2.47
C LYS A 182 6.42 28.93 3.12
N ILE A 183 6.89 30.04 2.57
CA ILE A 183 6.54 31.39 3.00
C ILE A 183 5.95 32.10 1.79
N LYS A 184 4.63 32.31 1.80
CA LYS A 184 3.87 32.83 0.65
C LYS A 184 4.11 31.92 -0.58
N ASN A 185 4.69 32.46 -1.65
CA ASN A 185 4.95 31.74 -2.90
C ASN A 185 6.36 31.14 -3.00
N ASN A 186 7.18 31.29 -1.95
CA ASN A 186 8.57 30.86 -1.98
C ASN A 186 8.79 29.65 -1.07
N TRP A 187 9.69 28.77 -1.52
CA TRP A 187 10.21 27.67 -0.72
C TRP A 187 11.65 27.97 -0.29
N ILE A 188 11.95 27.70 0.97
CA ILE A 188 13.29 27.79 1.54
C ILE A 188 13.65 26.40 2.06
N LEU A 189 14.84 25.93 1.70
CA LEU A 189 15.44 24.71 2.23
C LEU A 189 16.53 25.11 3.22
N LEU A 190 16.39 24.68 4.47
CA LEU A 190 17.38 24.86 5.52
C LEU A 190 17.79 23.49 6.06
N PHE A 191 19.09 23.23 6.11
CA PHE A 191 19.63 22.03 6.72
C PHE A 191 19.95 22.27 8.21
N SER A 192 19.72 21.26 9.05
CA SER A 192 20.04 21.31 10.48
C SER A 192 21.53 21.50 10.72
N GLN A 193 21.92 21.76 11.98
CA GLN A 193 23.33 21.63 12.36
C GLN A 193 23.81 20.18 12.22
N LYS A 194 25.12 20.02 12.04
CA LYS A 194 25.77 18.71 11.95
C LYS A 194 25.51 17.90 13.23
N GLY A 195 24.96 16.70 13.08
CA GLY A 195 24.66 15.80 14.18
C GLY A 195 23.53 16.31 15.09
N ASP A 196 22.70 17.24 14.64
CA ASP A 196 21.59 17.78 15.42
C ASP A 196 20.46 16.76 15.56
N ARG A 197 20.57 15.98 16.62
CA ARG A 197 19.66 14.89 16.98
C ARG A 197 18.30 15.35 17.51
N ARG A 198 18.11 16.66 17.73
CA ARG A 198 16.78 17.20 18.04
C ARG A 198 15.83 17.11 16.84
N PHE A 199 16.39 17.00 15.63
CA PHE A 199 15.64 16.92 14.38
C PHE A 199 15.67 15.51 13.75
N THR A 200 16.05 14.48 14.51
CA THR A 200 16.00 13.08 14.06
C THR A 200 14.74 12.38 14.56
N HIS A 201 14.09 11.57 13.72
CA HIS A 201 12.97 10.71 14.14
C HIS A 201 13.38 9.58 15.09
N CYS A 202 14.63 9.15 15.02
CA CYS A 202 15.18 8.13 15.91
C CYS A 202 16.06 8.82 16.94
N LEU A 203 15.72 8.74 18.23
CA LEU A 203 16.70 8.60 19.33
C LEU A 203 16.05 8.36 20.72
N SER A 204 16.23 7.13 21.20
CA SER A 204 16.46 6.70 22.59
C SER A 204 15.63 7.25 23.77
N SER A 205 15.01 6.27 24.42
CA SER A 205 14.74 6.04 25.85
C SER A 205 13.71 6.83 26.64
N GLU A 206 13.31 8.05 26.31
CA GLU A 206 12.32 8.74 27.16
C GLU A 206 11.24 9.50 26.36
N PHE A 207 10.37 8.71 25.73
CA PHE A 207 8.97 9.06 25.36
C PHE A 207 8.75 10.28 24.45
N GLU A 208 9.39 10.30 23.28
CA GLU A 208 8.86 11.05 22.14
C GLU A 208 7.99 10.11 21.29
N SER A 209 6.73 10.46 21.11
CA SER A 209 5.86 9.66 20.25
C SER A 209 6.08 10.02 18.77
N GLU A 210 6.88 9.22 18.05
CA GLU A 210 6.97 9.17 16.60
C GLU A 210 5.58 9.11 15.92
N THR A 211 5.05 10.21 15.39
CA THR A 211 3.81 10.11 14.61
C THR A 211 4.11 9.51 13.23
N ILE A 212 3.57 8.34 12.90
CA ILE A 212 3.72 7.73 11.58
C ILE A 212 3.09 8.65 10.53
N GLY A 213 3.86 8.93 9.48
CA GLY A 213 3.43 9.84 8.44
C GLY A 213 3.37 11.30 8.89
N GLN A 214 3.96 11.65 10.03
CA GLN A 214 4.18 13.03 10.46
C GLN A 214 5.36 13.14 11.45
N ILE A 215 6.44 13.74 11.01
CA ILE A 215 7.55 14.16 11.84
C ILE A 215 7.13 15.46 12.55
N ASP A 216 6.89 15.38 13.85
CA ASP A 216 6.61 16.53 14.71
C ASP A 216 7.70 16.65 15.77
N PHE A 217 8.33 17.82 15.87
CA PHE A 217 9.27 18.09 16.95
C PHE A 217 8.61 18.85 18.09
N LEU A 218 9.10 18.65 19.31
CA LEU A 218 8.60 19.36 20.49
C LEU A 218 8.73 20.88 20.28
N ASN A 219 7.64 21.62 20.50
CA ASN A 219 7.47 23.06 20.23
C ASN A 219 7.51 23.48 18.76
N PHE A 220 7.93 22.61 17.84
CA PHE A 220 8.03 22.87 16.41
C PHE A 220 7.36 21.75 15.60
N PRO A 221 6.04 21.54 15.76
CA PRO A 221 5.32 20.58 14.93
C PRO A 221 5.34 21.02 13.46
N ALA A 222 5.24 20.05 12.54
CA ALA A 222 5.10 20.34 11.13
C ALA A 222 3.81 21.16 10.86
N LYS A 223 3.86 22.06 9.88
CA LYS A 223 2.72 22.89 9.45
C LYS A 223 2.30 22.46 8.06
N PHE A 224 1.01 22.22 7.86
CA PHE A 224 0.52 21.73 6.55
C PHE A 224 -0.44 22.68 5.84
N ALA A 225 -0.80 23.83 6.44
CA ALA A 225 -1.81 24.74 5.88
C ALA A 225 -3.10 24.02 5.39
N GLY A 226 -3.54 22.99 6.12
CA GLY A 226 -4.71 22.17 5.75
C GLY A 226 -4.46 21.12 4.66
N LYS A 227 -3.26 21.04 4.06
CA LYS A 227 -2.91 20.07 2.99
C LYS A 227 -2.47 18.69 3.51
N ARG A 228 -2.82 18.34 4.76
CA ARG A 228 -2.51 17.02 5.31
C ARG A 228 -3.37 15.97 4.60
N LEU A 229 -2.73 14.94 4.10
CA LEU A 229 -3.39 13.80 3.48
C LEU A 229 -3.69 12.71 4.51
N ILE A 230 -4.74 11.95 4.25
CA ILE A 230 -5.30 10.93 5.13
C ILE A 230 -4.98 9.56 4.54
N VAL A 231 -4.46 8.64 5.35
CA VAL A 231 -4.23 7.26 4.92
C VAL A 231 -5.53 6.44 4.92
N LEU A 232 -5.64 5.49 4.00
CA LEU A 232 -6.75 4.54 3.93
C LEU A 232 -6.46 3.32 4.82
N LYS A 233 -7.48 2.49 5.06
CA LYS A 233 -7.36 1.29 5.88
C LYS A 233 -8.17 0.14 5.31
N ASP A 234 -7.59 -1.05 5.33
CA ASP A 234 -8.35 -2.31 5.30
C ASP A 234 -8.81 -2.62 6.71
N GLN A 235 -10.10 -2.43 6.98
CA GLN A 235 -10.65 -2.62 8.31
C GLN A 235 -10.73 -4.10 8.72
N ASN A 236 -10.91 -5.02 7.77
CA ASN A 236 -11.03 -6.45 8.05
C ASN A 236 -9.68 -7.02 8.50
N LYS A 237 -8.60 -6.57 7.86
CA LYS A 237 -7.22 -6.94 8.21
C LYS A 237 -6.57 -5.97 9.19
N ARG A 238 -7.20 -4.83 9.46
CA ARG A 238 -6.74 -3.72 10.33
C ARG A 238 -5.44 -3.04 9.87
N ILE A 239 -5.12 -3.11 8.58
CA ILE A 239 -3.86 -2.63 8.01
C ILE A 239 -4.08 -1.28 7.31
N TYR A 240 -3.18 -0.32 7.53
CA TYR A 240 -3.20 0.99 6.88
C TYR A 240 -2.47 0.96 5.53
N SER A 241 -2.85 1.84 4.60
CA SER A 241 -2.20 1.98 3.29
C SER A 241 -0.92 2.80 3.36
N THR A 242 0.01 2.39 4.23
CA THR A 242 1.34 3.01 4.42
C THR A 242 2.44 2.19 3.77
N LYS A 243 3.58 2.82 3.47
CA LYS A 243 4.79 2.14 3.03
C LYS A 243 5.61 1.73 4.25
N GLN A 244 6.03 0.46 4.33
CA GLN A 244 7.06 0.03 5.28
C GLN A 244 7.79 -1.21 4.75
N ILE A 245 9.09 -1.26 5.01
CA ILE A 245 9.94 -2.44 4.76
C ILE A 245 9.78 -3.36 5.98
N GLY A 246 9.17 -4.53 5.79
CA GLY A 246 8.97 -5.51 6.86
C GLY A 246 7.52 -5.62 7.30
N GLU A 247 7.23 -5.24 8.54
CA GLU A 247 5.89 -5.39 9.13
C GLU A 247 4.88 -4.39 8.55
N LYS A 248 3.63 -4.83 8.41
CA LYS A 248 2.53 -3.96 7.96
C LYS A 248 2.04 -3.15 9.16
N ILE A 249 1.85 -1.85 8.96
CA ILE A 249 1.29 -0.98 10.00
C ILE A 249 -0.17 -1.36 10.17
N ASP A 250 -0.46 -2.06 11.26
CA ASP A 250 -1.80 -2.41 11.70
C ASP A 250 -2.09 -1.87 13.10
N ASP A 251 -3.32 -2.07 13.58
CA ASP A 251 -3.70 -1.62 14.93
C ASP A 251 -2.90 -2.30 16.06
N ASN A 252 -2.31 -3.48 15.83
CA ASN A 252 -1.52 -4.18 16.84
C ASN A 252 -0.08 -3.66 16.87
N TYR A 253 0.50 -3.40 15.71
CA TYR A 253 1.79 -2.74 15.56
C TYR A 253 1.81 -1.41 16.31
N LEU A 254 0.81 -0.55 16.06
CA LEU A 254 0.67 0.74 16.74
C LEU A 254 0.44 0.63 18.26
N LYS A 255 -0.04 -0.52 18.76
CA LYS A 255 -0.16 -0.78 20.21
C LYS A 255 1.14 -1.27 20.82
N MET A 256 1.91 -2.07 20.07
CA MET A 256 3.17 -2.64 20.51
C MET A 256 4.26 -1.55 20.60
N TYR A 257 4.27 -0.64 19.63
CA TYR A 257 5.21 0.48 19.57
C TYR A 257 4.52 1.75 20.07
N SER A 258 4.45 1.96 21.38
CA SER A 258 3.77 3.10 21.99
C SER A 258 4.35 4.47 21.61
N ALA A 259 5.60 4.50 21.14
CA ALA A 259 6.18 5.68 20.55
C ALA A 259 5.51 5.99 19.19
N GLN A 260 5.05 4.98 18.44
CA GLN A 260 4.52 5.20 17.10
C GLN A 260 3.01 5.47 17.10
N LEU A 261 2.61 6.65 16.65
CA LEU A 261 1.21 7.09 16.62
C LEU A 261 0.74 7.40 15.20
N LEU A 262 -0.45 6.94 14.82
CA LEU A 262 -1.08 7.35 13.57
C LEU A 262 -2.37 8.10 13.92
N LYS A 263 -2.49 9.38 13.54
CA LYS A 263 -3.67 10.19 13.95
C LYS A 263 -4.96 9.64 13.36
N GLU A 264 -4.88 8.95 12.23
CA GLU A 264 -5.96 8.28 11.52
C GLU A 264 -6.45 7.02 12.25
N GLN A 265 -5.74 6.50 13.26
CA GLN A 265 -6.16 5.35 14.06
C GLN A 265 -7.51 5.57 14.77
N LYS A 266 -7.83 6.83 15.11
CA LYS A 266 -9.08 7.21 15.77
C LYS A 266 -10.30 7.22 14.83
N PHE A 267 -10.09 7.08 13.51
CA PHE A 267 -11.18 7.11 12.56
C PHE A 267 -11.90 5.76 12.47
N ASP A 268 -13.21 5.82 12.20
CA ASP A 268 -14.02 4.64 11.92
C ASP A 268 -13.91 4.24 10.45
N TYR A 269 -13.40 3.04 10.19
CA TYR A 269 -13.29 2.44 8.85
C TYR A 269 -14.24 1.24 8.67
N GLN A 270 -15.22 1.01 9.55
CA GLN A 270 -16.19 -0.08 9.38
C GLN A 270 -16.97 0.04 8.06
N SER A 271 -16.96 -1.04 7.26
CA SER A 271 -17.57 -1.10 5.94
C SER A 271 -18.34 -2.41 5.77
N SER A 272 -19.39 -2.40 4.96
CA SER A 272 -20.04 -3.62 4.47
C SER A 272 -19.30 -4.23 3.27
N ASN A 273 -18.31 -3.51 2.72
CA ASN A 273 -17.54 -3.98 1.60
C ASN A 273 -16.56 -5.08 2.05
N SER A 274 -16.36 -6.09 1.21
CA SER A 274 -15.51 -7.24 1.56
C SER A 274 -14.96 -7.95 0.33
N ILE A 275 -13.86 -8.66 0.53
CA ILE A 275 -13.29 -9.59 -0.44
C ILE A 275 -13.38 -10.99 0.17
N GLN A 276 -13.96 -11.92 -0.58
CA GLN A 276 -14.18 -13.29 -0.12
C GLN A 276 -13.69 -14.29 -1.16
N LEU A 277 -13.02 -15.34 -0.70
CA LEU A 277 -12.69 -16.51 -1.52
C LEU A 277 -13.91 -17.43 -1.58
N ILE A 278 -14.51 -17.58 -2.75
CA ILE A 278 -15.74 -18.37 -2.96
C ILE A 278 -15.42 -19.82 -3.27
N SER A 279 -14.43 -20.03 -4.14
CA SER A 279 -13.96 -21.37 -4.51
C SER A 279 -12.49 -21.33 -4.87
N ARG A 280 -11.85 -22.49 -4.92
CA ARG A 280 -10.46 -22.61 -5.33
C ARG A 280 -10.28 -23.88 -6.15
N LYS A 281 -9.39 -23.81 -7.13
CA LYS A 281 -8.96 -24.95 -7.92
C LYS A 281 -7.46 -25.17 -7.70
N LYS A 282 -7.05 -26.30 -7.11
CA LYS A 282 -5.63 -26.71 -7.09
C LYS A 282 -5.10 -26.80 -8.52
N GLU A 283 -3.88 -26.34 -8.72
CA GLU A 283 -3.18 -26.42 -10.00
C GLU A 283 -1.92 -27.29 -9.86
N GLU A 284 -1.06 -26.96 -8.91
CA GLU A 284 0.22 -27.62 -8.71
C GLU A 284 0.62 -27.65 -7.23
N TYR A 285 1.61 -28.49 -6.92
CA TYR A 285 2.21 -28.55 -5.60
C TYR A 285 3.03 -27.29 -5.35
N TYR A 286 2.90 -26.75 -4.14
CA TYR A 286 3.73 -25.67 -3.66
C TYR A 286 4.78 -26.22 -2.69
N TYR A 287 6.05 -26.11 -3.08
CA TYR A 287 7.18 -26.52 -2.25
C TYR A 287 7.65 -25.36 -1.37
N THR A 288 7.64 -25.57 -0.05
CA THR A 288 8.19 -24.61 0.92
C THR A 288 9.24 -25.22 1.86
N GLY A 289 9.60 -26.48 1.65
CA GLY A 289 10.43 -27.23 2.59
C GLY A 289 11.93 -26.88 2.51
N GLY A 290 12.61 -26.95 3.66
CA GLY A 290 14.06 -27.10 3.75
C GLY A 290 14.47 -28.56 3.85
N PHE A 291 15.79 -28.82 3.91
CA PHE A 291 16.36 -30.18 3.98
C PHE A 291 15.84 -31.05 5.15
N PHE A 292 15.30 -30.44 6.21
CA PHE A 292 14.80 -31.11 7.41
C PHE A 292 13.27 -31.18 7.51
N ASP A 293 12.53 -30.65 6.54
CA ASP A 293 11.07 -30.74 6.55
C ASP A 293 10.60 -32.14 6.14
N PHE A 294 9.44 -32.56 6.64
CA PHE A 294 8.81 -33.78 6.18
C PHE A 294 8.60 -33.72 4.65
N PRO A 295 8.74 -34.85 3.93
CA PRO A 295 8.51 -34.88 2.50
C PRO A 295 7.14 -34.30 2.14
N ASP A 296 7.05 -33.49 1.07
CA ASP A 296 5.83 -32.74 0.75
C ASP A 296 4.62 -33.64 0.47
N TRP A 297 4.83 -34.91 0.09
CA TRP A 297 3.74 -35.86 -0.09
C TRP A 297 3.00 -36.21 1.21
N VAL A 298 3.61 -35.95 2.38
CA VAL A 298 3.00 -36.14 3.71
C VAL A 298 2.13 -34.94 4.10
N ALA A 299 2.51 -33.73 3.68
CA ALA A 299 1.87 -32.47 4.06
C ALA A 299 1.86 -31.46 2.90
N PRO A 300 1.22 -31.78 1.75
CA PRO A 300 1.39 -30.99 0.53
C PRO A 300 0.67 -29.65 0.65
N SER A 301 1.40 -28.60 0.31
CA SER A 301 0.83 -27.28 0.03
C SER A 301 0.55 -27.18 -1.47
N PHE A 302 -0.39 -26.32 -1.86
CA PHE A 302 -0.80 -26.20 -3.25
C PHE A 302 -0.86 -24.74 -3.69
N ILE A 303 -0.43 -24.48 -4.93
CA ILE A 303 -0.82 -23.30 -5.68
C ILE A 303 -2.21 -23.57 -6.25
N ASN A 304 -3.11 -22.62 -6.08
CA ASN A 304 -4.50 -22.72 -6.50
C ASN A 304 -4.86 -21.51 -7.37
N THR A 305 -5.78 -21.69 -8.31
CA THR A 305 -6.62 -20.59 -8.78
C THR A 305 -7.69 -20.32 -7.72
N GLY A 306 -7.63 -19.20 -7.03
CA GLY A 306 -8.72 -18.71 -6.18
C GLY A 306 -9.74 -17.93 -7.00
N TYR A 307 -11.02 -18.17 -6.77
CA TYR A 307 -12.13 -17.40 -7.34
C TYR A 307 -12.73 -16.54 -6.24
N TYR A 308 -12.69 -15.24 -6.45
CA TYR A 308 -13.01 -14.24 -5.45
C TYR A 308 -14.27 -13.47 -5.83
N GLN A 309 -14.99 -13.02 -4.80
CA GLN A 309 -16.05 -12.04 -4.90
C GLN A 309 -15.65 -10.81 -4.10
N VAL A 310 -15.67 -9.64 -4.74
CA VAL A 310 -15.66 -8.35 -4.04
C VAL A 310 -17.10 -7.87 -3.95
N ILE A 311 -17.58 -7.64 -2.74
CA ILE A 311 -18.82 -6.91 -2.50
C ILE A 311 -18.42 -5.45 -2.27
N TYR A 312 -18.83 -4.56 -3.16
CA TYR A 312 -18.54 -3.14 -3.07
C TYR A 312 -19.76 -2.29 -3.38
N ASN A 313 -20.18 -1.45 -2.44
CA ASN A 313 -21.38 -0.61 -2.54
C ASN A 313 -22.61 -1.40 -3.03
N ASN A 314 -22.84 -2.59 -2.45
CA ASN A 314 -23.93 -3.52 -2.77
C ASN A 314 -23.86 -4.16 -4.18
N GLU A 315 -22.75 -4.03 -4.89
CA GLU A 315 -22.49 -4.77 -6.13
C GLU A 315 -21.45 -5.87 -5.92
N SER A 316 -21.60 -6.96 -6.68
CA SER A 316 -20.65 -8.06 -6.68
C SER A 316 -19.79 -8.02 -7.93
N LEU A 317 -18.47 -8.01 -7.74
CA LEU A 317 -17.47 -8.21 -8.79
C LEU A 317 -16.82 -9.56 -8.55
N PHE A 318 -16.66 -10.34 -9.62
CA PHE A 318 -16.01 -11.65 -9.56
C PHE A 318 -14.69 -11.60 -10.33
N PHE A 319 -13.65 -12.16 -9.72
CA PHE A 319 -12.34 -12.26 -10.34
C PHE A 319 -11.65 -13.54 -9.91
N LYS A 320 -10.57 -13.91 -10.62
CA LYS A 320 -9.74 -15.07 -10.28
C LYS A 320 -8.28 -14.66 -10.21
N GLU A 321 -7.58 -15.12 -9.17
CA GLU A 321 -6.14 -14.93 -9.03
C GLU A 321 -5.52 -16.12 -8.30
N LYS A 322 -4.19 -16.22 -8.32
CA LYS A 322 -3.50 -17.30 -7.61
C LYS A 322 -3.67 -17.17 -6.09
N ALA A 323 -3.70 -18.30 -5.40
CA ALA A 323 -3.79 -18.39 -3.96
C ALA A 323 -2.96 -19.57 -3.48
N ILE A 324 -2.38 -19.47 -2.28
CA ILE A 324 -1.61 -20.55 -1.70
C ILE A 324 -2.46 -21.23 -0.62
N LYS A 325 -2.59 -22.54 -0.70
CA LYS A 325 -3.15 -23.35 0.38
C LYS A 325 -2.02 -24.11 1.04
N TYR A 326 -1.56 -23.63 2.18
CA TYR A 326 -0.63 -24.41 3.00
C TYR A 326 -1.35 -25.57 3.65
N PHE A 327 -0.63 -26.68 3.82
CA PHE A 327 -1.17 -27.87 4.48
C PHE A 327 -1.61 -27.57 5.93
N LYS A 328 -0.79 -26.83 6.67
CA LYS A 328 -0.98 -26.54 8.10
C LYS A 328 -2.08 -25.51 8.37
N ASP A 329 -2.36 -24.65 7.39
CA ASP A 329 -3.31 -23.56 7.56
C ASP A 329 -4.74 -24.06 7.36
N SER A 330 -5.72 -23.46 8.03
CA SER A 330 -7.14 -23.72 7.81
C SER A 330 -7.68 -22.97 6.58
N GLU A 331 -7.17 -21.76 6.33
CA GLU A 331 -7.56 -20.88 5.23
C GLU A 331 -6.55 -20.89 4.08
N CYS A 332 -6.92 -20.31 2.93
CA CYS A 332 -5.98 -20.01 1.86
C CYS A 332 -5.33 -18.66 2.12
N LYS A 333 -4.01 -18.60 1.94
CA LYS A 333 -3.28 -17.35 1.84
C LYS A 333 -3.56 -16.73 0.48
N ASN A 334 -4.24 -15.59 0.50
CA ASN A 334 -4.61 -14.83 -0.70
C ASN A 334 -4.07 -13.41 -0.72
N ASP A 335 -3.48 -12.93 0.39
CA ASP A 335 -2.90 -11.59 0.59
C ASP A 335 -3.60 -10.46 -0.18
N LEU A 336 -4.94 -10.47 -0.15
CA LEU A 336 -5.80 -9.44 -0.72
C LEU A 336 -6.21 -8.46 0.36
N TYR A 337 -6.05 -7.17 0.08
CA TYR A 337 -6.41 -6.09 0.98
C TYR A 337 -7.31 -5.09 0.28
N LEU A 338 -8.34 -4.60 0.97
CA LEU A 338 -9.26 -3.56 0.47
C LEU A 338 -9.11 -2.30 1.31
N TYR A 339 -8.37 -1.32 0.81
CA TYR A 339 -8.15 -0.04 1.46
C TYR A 339 -9.26 0.95 1.12
N GLU A 340 -9.94 1.41 2.17
CA GLU A 340 -11.08 2.32 2.05
C GLU A 340 -10.86 3.59 2.86
N LEU A 341 -11.57 4.66 2.47
CA LEU A 341 -11.68 5.87 3.25
C LEU A 341 -12.37 5.61 4.60
N PRO A 342 -12.18 6.47 5.61
CA PRO A 342 -12.98 6.40 6.82
C PRO A 342 -14.44 6.75 6.51
N LYS A 343 -15.36 6.22 7.31
CA LYS A 343 -16.82 6.29 7.11
C LYS A 343 -17.33 7.70 6.80
N HIS A 344 -16.83 8.71 7.51
CA HIS A 344 -17.24 10.10 7.33
C HIS A 344 -16.79 10.76 6.01
N LEU A 345 -15.85 10.13 5.27
CA LEU A 345 -15.36 10.62 3.96
C LEU A 345 -15.84 9.77 2.77
N ARG A 346 -16.40 8.57 3.00
CA ARG A 346 -16.93 7.68 1.92
C ARG A 346 -18.14 8.23 1.15
N THR A 347 -18.74 9.31 1.63
CA THR A 347 -19.77 10.04 0.87
C THR A 347 -19.15 10.94 -0.20
N LYS A 348 -17.89 11.34 -0.04
CA LYS A 348 -17.17 12.23 -0.96
C LYS A 348 -16.57 11.49 -2.16
N SER A 349 -16.21 10.21 -2.00
CA SER A 349 -15.71 9.37 -3.09
C SER A 349 -16.17 7.92 -2.91
N LYS A 350 -16.41 7.27 -4.05
CA LYS A 350 -16.73 5.83 -4.17
C LYS A 350 -15.56 5.04 -4.75
N VAL A 351 -14.33 5.55 -4.56
CA VAL A 351 -13.10 4.87 -4.93
C VAL A 351 -12.59 4.09 -3.73
N ALA A 352 -12.08 2.89 -3.99
CA ALA A 352 -11.27 2.12 -3.05
C ALA A 352 -10.05 1.58 -3.78
N PHE A 353 -9.03 1.21 -3.01
CA PHE A 353 -7.84 0.58 -3.56
C PHE A 353 -7.75 -0.86 -3.08
N MET A 354 -7.34 -1.75 -3.97
CA MET A 354 -7.13 -3.15 -3.66
C MET A 354 -5.68 -3.52 -3.91
N HIS A 355 -5.05 -4.20 -2.96
CA HIS A 355 -3.69 -4.67 -3.10
C HIS A 355 -3.69 -6.19 -3.10
N TYR A 356 -3.15 -6.78 -4.16
CA TYR A 356 -2.92 -8.21 -4.28
C TYR A 356 -1.43 -8.47 -4.07
N ALA A 357 -1.08 -8.94 -2.87
CA ALA A 357 0.30 -8.99 -2.40
C ALA A 357 0.87 -10.41 -2.30
N VAL A 358 0.24 -11.41 -2.94
CA VAL A 358 0.73 -12.79 -2.88
C VAL A 358 2.06 -12.86 -3.61
N ASN A 359 3.13 -13.02 -2.82
CA ASN A 359 4.47 -13.26 -3.33
C ASN A 359 4.82 -14.74 -3.13
N VAL A 360 5.07 -15.44 -4.24
CA VAL A 360 5.39 -16.88 -4.26
C VAL A 360 6.86 -17.11 -4.60
N GLY A 361 7.71 -16.09 -4.42
CA GLY A 361 9.07 -16.10 -4.92
C GLY A 361 9.11 -15.99 -6.45
N GLY A 362 10.28 -16.31 -7.01
CA GLY A 362 10.53 -16.26 -8.44
C GLY A 362 11.64 -17.20 -8.88
N TYR A 363 11.74 -17.42 -10.17
CA TYR A 363 12.85 -18.16 -10.76
C TYR A 363 13.96 -17.19 -11.14
N ALA A 364 15.19 -17.49 -10.76
CA ALA A 364 16.34 -16.76 -11.28
C ALA A 364 16.41 -17.00 -12.80
N ASN A 365 16.36 -15.92 -13.57
CA ASN A 365 16.66 -15.98 -14.99
C ASN A 365 18.18 -15.89 -15.13
N ASP A 366 18.84 -17.04 -15.35
CA ASP A 366 20.31 -17.15 -15.40
C ASP A 366 20.97 -16.26 -16.47
N SER A 367 20.22 -15.84 -17.50
CA SER A 367 20.73 -14.97 -18.56
C SER A 367 20.67 -13.48 -18.20
N THR A 368 19.74 -13.07 -17.35
CA THR A 368 19.55 -11.66 -16.96
C THR A 368 19.94 -11.37 -15.50
N GLY A 369 20.11 -12.42 -14.69
CA GLY A 369 20.29 -12.32 -13.24
C GLY A 369 19.05 -11.82 -12.48
N VAL A 370 17.91 -11.65 -13.18
CA VAL A 370 16.66 -11.14 -12.59
C VAL A 370 15.81 -12.29 -12.11
N TYR A 371 15.24 -12.18 -10.91
CA TYR A 371 14.25 -13.14 -10.42
C TYR A 371 12.88 -12.81 -11.01
N GLU A 372 12.34 -13.68 -11.84
CA GLU A 372 11.00 -13.55 -12.41
C GLU A 372 9.96 -14.10 -11.43
N PRO A 373 9.00 -13.29 -10.97
CA PRO A 373 8.00 -13.75 -10.01
C PRO A 373 7.06 -14.79 -10.64
N ILE A 374 6.69 -15.81 -9.86
CA ILE A 374 5.74 -16.84 -10.28
C ILE A 374 4.35 -16.24 -10.53
N ILE A 375 3.96 -15.24 -9.71
CA ILE A 375 2.72 -14.46 -9.89
C ILE A 375 3.07 -13.11 -10.50
N LYS A 376 2.67 -12.90 -11.75
CA LYS A 376 2.91 -11.66 -12.50
C LYS A 376 1.85 -10.57 -12.27
N ASN A 377 0.69 -10.93 -11.72
CA ASN A 377 -0.45 -10.03 -11.52
C ASN A 377 -0.48 -9.38 -10.13
N ALA A 378 0.51 -9.64 -9.28
CA ALA A 378 0.59 -9.00 -7.96
C ALA A 378 0.82 -7.49 -8.12
N GLY A 379 0.15 -6.69 -7.30
CA GLY A 379 0.23 -5.24 -7.41
C GLY A 379 -0.98 -4.51 -6.87
N LEU A 380 -1.01 -3.21 -7.12
CA LEU A 380 -2.07 -2.31 -6.71
C LEU A 380 -3.12 -2.17 -7.80
N TYR A 381 -4.38 -2.08 -7.37
CA TYR A 381 -5.54 -1.93 -8.22
C TYR A 381 -6.47 -0.86 -7.63
N ILE A 382 -7.23 -0.20 -8.50
CA ILE A 382 -8.28 0.75 -8.11
C ILE A 382 -9.63 0.16 -8.44
N LEU A 383 -10.54 0.20 -7.47
CA LEU A 383 -11.94 -0.12 -7.62
C LEU A 383 -12.72 1.18 -7.74
N ARG A 384 -13.28 1.43 -8.92
CA ARG A 384 -13.88 2.72 -9.27
C ARG A 384 -15.16 2.55 -10.06
N GLN A 385 -15.92 3.64 -10.19
CA GLN A 385 -17.11 3.67 -11.05
C GLN A 385 -16.68 3.68 -12.52
N LYS A 386 -17.43 2.99 -13.36
CA LYS A 386 -17.24 3.03 -14.82
C LYS A 386 -17.53 4.44 -15.34
N THR A 387 -16.70 4.93 -16.24
CA THR A 387 -16.99 6.15 -16.98
C THR A 387 -17.90 5.86 -18.17
N ILE A 388 -18.68 6.86 -18.60
CA ILE A 388 -19.66 6.74 -19.70
C ILE A 388 -18.99 6.32 -21.03
N ALA A 389 -17.70 6.60 -21.21
CA ALA A 389 -16.93 6.16 -22.38
C ALA A 389 -16.78 4.63 -22.46
N ASP A 390 -16.69 3.94 -21.32
CA ASP A 390 -16.53 2.48 -21.26
C ASP A 390 -17.84 1.73 -21.56
N HIS A 391 -18.99 2.41 -21.44
CA HIS A 391 -20.28 1.84 -21.80
C HIS A 391 -20.47 1.61 -23.30
N LEU A 392 -19.73 2.34 -24.16
CA LEU A 392 -19.81 2.22 -25.61
C LEU A 392 -18.82 1.19 -26.19
N ALA A 393 -17.76 0.84 -25.45
CA ALA A 393 -16.77 -0.16 -25.88
C ALA A 393 -17.17 -1.61 -25.55
N GLY A 394 -18.24 -1.80 -24.78
CA GLY A 394 -18.77 -3.10 -24.36
C GLY A 394 -20.10 -3.50 -24.99
N MET A 395 -20.58 -2.77 -25.99
CA MET A 395 -21.76 -3.11 -26.80
C MET A 395 -21.37 -3.78 -28.11
#